data_AF-A0A656YWD3-F1
#
_entry.id   AF-A0A656YWD3-F1
#
_cell.length_a   1.000
_cell.length_b   1.000
_cell.length_c   1.000
_cell.angle_alpha   90.00
_cell.angle_beta   90.00
_cell.angle_gamma   90.00
#
_symmetry.space_group_name_H-M   'P 1'
#
loop_
_entity.id
_entity.type
_entity.pdbx_description
1 polymer ?
#
loop_
_entity_poly.entity_id
_entity_poly.type
_entity_poly.pdbx_seq_one_letter_code
_entity_poly.pdbx_strand_id
1 'polypeptide(L)'
;MLSELLEEEEPSLEVEDGAPHKVKGEELEYLDEILEPEERDRLRIPIYFRHTGKEERGTYEVKGDLEQKVCAEVLNTESKEYYYRPEVREIRRKLRTTTEYMFSL
;
A
#
# COMPACT_ATOMS: atom_id res chain seq x y z
N MET A 1 -11.21 -1.99 -3.06
CA MET A 1 -10.19 -2.70 -3.88
C MET A 1 -9.61 -1.70 -4.86
N LEU A 2 -8.49 -2.01 -5.53
CA LEU A 2 -7.92 -1.06 -6.51
C LEU A 2 -8.91 -0.80 -7.66
N SER A 3 -9.56 -1.83 -8.19
CA SER A 3 -10.55 -1.68 -9.28
C SER A 3 -11.70 -0.75 -8.91
N GLU A 4 -12.26 -0.86 -7.71
CA GLU A 4 -13.32 0.03 -7.22
C GLU A 4 -12.87 1.50 -7.21
N LEU A 5 -11.65 1.77 -6.73
CA LEU A 5 -11.11 3.14 -6.68
C LEU A 5 -10.80 3.72 -8.07
N LEU A 6 -10.50 2.87 -9.06
CA LEU A 6 -10.25 3.32 -10.44
C LEU A 6 -11.54 3.75 -11.16
N GLU A 7 -12.71 3.30 -10.69
CA GLU A 7 -14.01 3.66 -11.26
C GLU A 7 -14.61 4.93 -10.62
N GLU A 8 -14.06 5.40 -9.50
CA GLU A 8 -14.53 6.58 -8.79
C GLU A 8 -14.06 7.89 -9.44
N GLU A 9 -14.97 8.85 -9.65
CA GLU A 9 -14.61 10.19 -10.14
C GLU A 9 -13.74 10.97 -9.12
N GLU A 10 -13.98 10.75 -7.82
CA GLU A 10 -13.18 11.32 -6.72
C GLU A 10 -12.80 10.20 -5.73
N PRO A 11 -11.72 9.45 -5.99
CA PRO A 11 -11.41 8.25 -5.23
C PRO A 11 -11.08 8.58 -3.77
N SER A 12 -11.71 7.84 -2.85
CA SER A 12 -11.48 8.05 -1.41
C SER A 12 -11.60 6.78 -0.58
N LEU A 13 -10.86 6.73 0.53
CA LEU A 13 -10.93 5.65 1.51
C LEU A 13 -11.76 6.08 2.71
N GLU A 14 -12.72 5.24 3.10
CA GLU A 14 -13.46 5.41 4.34
C GLU A 14 -12.56 5.10 5.55
N VAL A 15 -12.67 5.91 6.60
CA VAL A 15 -11.90 5.75 7.84
C VAL A 15 -12.87 5.67 9.00
N GLU A 16 -12.65 4.74 9.95
CA GLU A 16 -13.58 4.47 11.06
C GLU A 16 -13.88 5.71 11.95
N ASP A 17 -12.97 6.69 11.99
CA ASP A 17 -13.01 7.84 12.91
C ASP A 17 -13.35 9.20 12.25
N GLY A 18 -13.76 9.26 10.96
CA GLY A 18 -14.19 10.54 10.40
C GLY A 18 -14.16 10.69 8.87
N ALA A 19 -13.69 11.86 8.43
CA ALA A 19 -13.79 12.31 7.04
C ALA A 19 -12.99 11.42 6.07
N PRO A 20 -13.53 11.13 4.87
CA PRO A 20 -12.90 10.25 3.90
C PRO A 20 -11.51 10.77 3.49
N HIS A 21 -10.55 9.85 3.38
CA HIS A 21 -9.21 10.16 2.93
C HIS A 21 -9.17 10.15 1.40
N LYS A 22 -9.00 11.32 0.77
CA LYS A 22 -8.83 11.40 -0.68
C LYS A 22 -7.60 10.63 -1.13
N VAL A 23 -7.77 9.76 -2.12
CA VAL A 23 -6.71 9.02 -2.78
C VAL A 23 -6.24 9.79 -4.00
N LYS A 24 -4.93 9.82 -4.22
CA LYS A 24 -4.34 10.45 -5.39
C LYS A 24 -4.52 9.57 -6.63
N GLY A 25 -5.11 10.13 -7.68
CA GLY A 25 -5.25 9.46 -8.98
C GLY A 25 -3.91 8.98 -9.54
N GLU A 26 -2.85 9.80 -9.44
CA GLU A 26 -1.49 9.43 -9.88
C GLU A 26 -0.93 8.17 -9.19
N GLU A 27 -1.36 7.87 -7.96
CA GLU A 27 -0.95 6.65 -7.27
C GLU A 27 -1.74 5.44 -7.77
N LEU A 28 -3.03 5.62 -8.07
CA LEU A 28 -3.89 4.57 -8.63
C LEU A 28 -3.48 4.23 -10.07
N GLU A 29 -3.16 5.23 -10.88
CA GLU A 29 -2.64 5.05 -12.24
C GLU A 29 -1.35 4.23 -12.23
N TYR A 30 -0.41 4.56 -11.34
CA TYR A 30 0.82 3.78 -11.22
C TYR A 30 0.56 2.33 -10.79
N LEU A 31 -0.38 2.09 -9.87
CA LEU A 31 -0.77 0.74 -9.48
C LEU A 31 -1.43 -0.02 -10.65
N ASP A 32 -2.25 0.65 -11.46
CA ASP A 32 -2.87 0.07 -12.65
C ASP A 32 -1.82 -0.36 -13.69
N GLU A 33 -0.77 0.45 -13.87
CA GLU A 33 0.32 0.18 -14.82
C GLU A 33 1.15 -1.05 -14.46
N ILE A 34 1.37 -1.32 -13.17
CA ILE A 34 2.23 -2.42 -12.71
C ILE A 34 1.45 -3.73 -12.43
N LEU A 35 0.12 -3.70 -12.46
CA LEU A 35 -0.75 -4.83 -12.13
C LEU A 35 -1.59 -5.29 -13.31
N GLU A 36 -1.70 -6.61 -13.43
CA GLU A 36 -2.61 -7.23 -14.37
C GLU A 36 -4.08 -7.03 -13.94
N PRO A 37 -5.05 -7.05 -14.87
CA PRO A 37 -6.45 -6.82 -14.55
C PRO A 37 -6.98 -7.67 -13.38
N GLU A 38 -6.63 -8.96 -13.33
CA GLU A 38 -7.05 -9.89 -12.28
C GLU A 38 -6.46 -9.56 -10.90
N GLU A 39 -5.31 -8.87 -10.86
CA GLU A 39 -4.65 -8.45 -9.63
C GLU A 39 -5.31 -7.19 -9.05
N ARG A 40 -5.89 -6.33 -9.89
CA ARG A 40 -6.55 -5.08 -9.49
C ARG A 40 -7.80 -5.33 -8.65
N ASP A 41 -8.52 -6.40 -8.96
CA ASP A 41 -9.67 -6.88 -8.18
C ASP A 41 -9.28 -7.52 -6.84
N ARG A 42 -7.98 -7.79 -6.63
CA ARG A 42 -7.49 -8.50 -5.44
C ARG A 42 -6.67 -7.61 -4.53
N LEU A 43 -6.00 -6.60 -5.07
CA LEU A 43 -5.21 -5.67 -4.27
C LEU A 43 -6.12 -4.86 -3.34
N ARG A 44 -5.85 -4.97 -2.04
CA ARG A 44 -6.54 -4.16 -1.03
C ARG A 44 -5.81 -2.85 -0.82
N ILE A 45 -6.58 -1.76 -0.83
CA ILE A 45 -6.09 -0.41 -0.55
C ILE A 45 -6.74 0.05 0.78
N PRO A 46 -5.97 0.62 1.71
CA PRO A 46 -4.53 0.89 1.61
C PRO A 46 -3.67 -0.35 1.87
N ILE A 47 -2.45 -0.37 1.32
CA ILE A 47 -1.43 -1.35 1.70
C ILE A 47 -0.92 -1.01 3.09
N TYR A 48 -1.03 -1.95 4.02
CA TYR A 48 -0.66 -1.74 5.41
C TYR A 48 0.77 -2.17 5.73
N PHE A 49 1.53 -1.23 6.30
CA PHE A 49 2.82 -1.48 6.93
C PHE A 49 2.62 -1.74 8.42
N ARG A 50 2.58 -3.00 8.85
CA ARG A 50 2.39 -3.36 10.25
C ARG A 50 3.72 -3.33 10.99
N HIS A 51 3.79 -2.61 12.11
CA HIS A 51 5.00 -2.61 12.92
C HIS A 51 5.23 -4.02 13.50
N THR A 52 6.36 -4.66 13.18
CA THR A 52 6.75 -5.90 13.85
C THR A 52 7.33 -5.52 15.21
N GLY A 53 6.95 -6.23 16.27
CA GLY A 53 7.28 -5.85 17.65
C GLY A 53 8.79 -5.89 17.95
N LYS A 54 9.14 -6.07 19.23
CA LYS A 54 10.53 -6.00 19.73
C LYS A 54 11.51 -7.00 19.09
N GLU A 55 11.01 -8.06 18.45
CA GLU A 55 11.81 -9.16 17.90
C GLU A 55 12.52 -8.77 16.60
N GLU A 56 11.95 -7.86 15.81
CA GLU A 56 12.54 -7.36 14.57
C GLU A 56 12.54 -5.82 14.58
N ARG A 57 13.48 -5.25 15.34
CA ARG A 57 13.49 -3.80 15.59
C ARG A 57 13.60 -3.00 14.30
N GLY A 58 12.56 -2.22 14.01
CA GLY A 58 12.58 -1.18 12.96
C GLY A 58 12.16 -1.65 11.57
N THR A 59 11.55 -2.84 11.48
CA THR A 59 10.91 -3.34 10.26
C THR A 59 9.39 -3.20 10.33
N TYR A 60 8.78 -3.22 9.16
CA TYR A 60 7.35 -3.28 8.96
C TYR A 60 7.03 -4.52 8.14
N GLU A 61 6.05 -5.30 8.57
CA GLU A 61 5.49 -6.45 7.86
C GLU A 61 4.44 -5.97 6.87
N VAL A 62 4.52 -6.46 5.64
CA VAL A 62 3.50 -6.32 4.59
C VAL A 62 2.94 -7.72 4.32
N LYS A 63 1.63 -7.89 4.52
CA LYS A 63 0.96 -9.17 4.29
C LYS A 63 0.26 -9.19 2.93
N GLY A 64 0.42 -10.30 2.23
CA GLY A 64 -0.20 -10.58 0.95
C GLY A 64 0.79 -10.45 -0.20
N ASP A 65 0.73 -11.40 -1.14
CA ASP A 65 1.71 -11.50 -2.21
C ASP A 65 1.65 -10.30 -3.16
N LEU A 66 0.46 -9.74 -3.39
CA LEU A 66 0.25 -8.57 -4.25
C LEU A 66 0.78 -7.29 -3.59
N GLU A 67 0.51 -7.10 -2.31
CA GLU A 67 0.99 -5.98 -1.53
C GLU A 67 2.52 -5.98 -1.48
N GLN A 68 3.13 -7.15 -1.31
CA GLN A 68 4.58 -7.31 -1.35
C GLN A 68 5.15 -7.07 -2.76
N LYS A 69 4.49 -7.58 -3.81
CA LYS A 69 4.85 -7.30 -5.22
C LYS A 69 4.87 -5.79 -5.49
N VAL A 70 3.83 -5.06 -5.11
CA VAL A 70 3.76 -3.59 -5.31
C VAL A 70 4.92 -2.89 -4.59
N CYS A 71 5.21 -3.25 -3.34
CA CYS A 71 6.32 -2.67 -2.60
C CYS A 71 7.68 -2.95 -3.28
N ALA A 72 7.84 -4.15 -3.83
CA ALA A 72 9.03 -4.58 -4.54
C ALA A 72 9.24 -3.81 -5.86
N GLU A 73 8.16 -3.61 -6.63
CA GLU A 73 8.16 -2.81 -7.86
C GLU A 73 8.57 -1.36 -7.60
N VAL A 74 8.04 -0.74 -6.53
CA VAL A 74 8.42 0.64 -6.17
C VAL A 74 9.91 0.76 -5.84
N LEU A 75 10.47 -0.26 -5.18
CA LEU A 75 11.86 -0.28 -4.74
C LEU A 75 12.83 -0.87 -5.77
N ASN A 76 12.33 -1.44 -6.87
CA ASN A 76 13.12 -2.19 -7.87
C ASN A 76 13.93 -3.33 -7.21
N THR A 77 13.26 -4.14 -6.39
CA THR A 77 13.85 -5.27 -5.65
C THR A 77 12.98 -6.52 -5.80
N GLU A 78 13.45 -7.66 -5.30
CA GLU A 78 12.62 -8.86 -5.14
C GLU A 78 11.59 -8.70 -4.02
N SER A 79 10.45 -9.40 -4.17
CA SER A 79 9.37 -9.42 -3.19
C SER A 79 9.84 -9.97 -1.85
N LYS A 80 9.43 -9.29 -0.77
CA LYS A 80 9.73 -9.68 0.60
C LYS A 80 8.63 -9.21 1.55
N GLU A 81 8.56 -9.85 2.70
CA GLU A 81 7.55 -9.58 3.74
C GLU A 81 7.93 -8.40 4.65
N TYR A 82 9.24 -8.19 4.89
CA TYR A 82 9.73 -7.21 5.86
C TYR A 82 10.50 -6.07 5.20
N TYR A 83 10.11 -4.84 5.51
CA TYR A 83 10.71 -3.62 5.00
C TYR A 83 11.24 -2.75 6.14
N TYR A 84 12.47 -2.28 6.02
CA TYR A 84 13.04 -1.34 6.98
C TYR A 84 12.45 0.07 6.79
N ARG A 85 12.54 0.88 7.84
CA ARG A 85 12.01 2.25 7.81
C ARG A 85 12.48 3.12 6.63
N PRO A 86 13.73 3.05 6.14
CA PRO A 86 14.13 3.78 4.94
C PRO A 86 13.36 3.32 3.69
N GLU A 87 13.17 2.02 3.52
CA GLU A 87 12.45 1.43 2.38
C GLU A 87 10.98 1.82 2.40
N VAL A 88 10.33 1.72 3.56
CA VAL A 88 8.94 2.19 3.73
C VAL A 88 8.82 3.68 3.42
N ARG A 89 9.83 4.50 3.78
CA ARG A 89 9.84 5.93 3.40
C ARG A 89 9.94 6.12 1.89
N GLU A 90 10.78 5.36 1.20
CA GLU A 90 10.85 5.42 -0.27
C GLU A 90 9.51 5.03 -0.89
N ILE A 91 8.90 3.93 -0.44
CA ILE A 91 7.59 3.49 -0.93
C ILE A 91 6.54 4.58 -0.72
N ARG A 92 6.45 5.13 0.50
CA ARG A 92 5.48 6.18 0.85
C ARG A 92 5.74 7.54 0.19
N ARG A 93 6.91 7.77 -0.43
CA ARG A 93 7.10 8.95 -1.28
C ARG A 93 6.33 8.83 -2.58
N LYS A 94 6.19 7.60 -3.10
CA LYS A 94 5.46 7.31 -4.33
C LYS A 94 3.99 6.98 -4.06
N LEU A 95 3.73 6.20 -3.03
CA LEU A 95 2.41 5.67 -2.68
C LEU A 95 1.99 6.17 -1.29
N ARG A 96 1.71 7.46 -1.15
CA ARG A 96 1.41 8.08 0.15
C ARG A 96 -0.02 7.82 0.61
N THR A 97 -0.99 7.95 -0.29
CA THR A 97 -2.44 7.89 -0.02
C THR A 97 -3.03 6.51 -0.21
N THR A 98 -2.31 5.62 -0.89
CA THR A 98 -2.64 4.21 -1.10
C THR A 98 -1.93 3.27 -0.13
N THR A 99 -1.21 3.81 0.87
CA THR A 99 -0.54 3.03 1.92
C THR A 99 -0.75 3.64 3.29
N GLU A 100 -0.75 2.80 4.32
CA GLU A 100 -0.96 3.23 5.70
C GLU A 100 -0.08 2.47 6.70
N TYR A 101 0.28 3.12 7.81
CA TYR A 101 0.93 2.44 8.91
C TYR A 101 -0.14 1.80 9.80
N MET A 102 -0.03 0.50 10.05
CA MET A 102 -0.89 -0.18 11.01
C MET A 102 -0.14 -0.32 12.33
N PHE A 103 -0.66 0.35 13.37
CA PHE A 103 -0.24 0.16 14.74
C PHE A 103 -1.21 -0.80 15.41
N SER A 104 -0.75 -2.00 15.77
CA SER A 104 -1.51 -2.82 16.72
C SER A 104 -1.40 -2.16 18.10
N LEU A 105 -2.55 -1.82 18.69
CA LEU A 105 -2.66 -1.41 20.09
C LEU A 105 -2.14 -2.49 21.05
#